data_AF-A0A9N9JAV7-F1
#
_entry.id   AF-A0A9N9JAV7-F1
#
_cell.length_a   1.000
_cell.length_b   1.000
_cell.length_c   1.000
_cell.angle_alpha   90.00
_cell.angle_beta   90.00
_cell.angle_gamma   90.00
#
_symmetry.space_group_name_H-M   'P 1'
#
loop_
_entity.id
_entity.type
_entity.pdbx_description
1 polymer ?
#
loop_
_entity_poly.entity_id
_entity_poly.type
_entity_poly.pdbx_seq_one_letter_code
_entity_poly.pdbx_strand_id
1 'polypeptide(L)' 'CYNKLGEDHPDLKTIADKTDRILKHFKSCQNFQDSYSQQEKDEVFKPKEESHLGKRI' A
#
# COMPACT_ATOMS: atom_id res chain seq x y z
N CYS A 1 7.09 -10.77 -16.31
CA CYS A 1 7.47 -9.37 -15.99
C CYS A 1 7.78 -9.18 -14.50
N TYR A 2 6.92 -9.59 -13.56
CA TYR A 2 7.18 -9.45 -12.12
C TYR A 2 8.32 -10.37 -11.60
N ASN A 3 8.45 -11.59 -12.12
CA ASN A 3 9.43 -12.58 -11.66
C ASN A 3 10.91 -12.28 -12.00
N LYS A 4 11.23 -11.13 -12.61
CA LYS A 4 12.62 -10.71 -12.89
C LYS A 4 13.14 -9.64 -11.93
N LEU A 5 12.26 -9.04 -11.13
CA LEU A 5 12.63 -8.05 -10.15
C LEU A 5 12.68 -8.78 -8.80
N GLY A 6 13.86 -9.27 -8.42
CA GLY A 6 14.07 -9.85 -7.09
C GLY A 6 13.67 -8.87 -5.99
N GLU A 7 13.45 -9.36 -4.77
CA GLU A 7 12.94 -8.62 -3.61
C GLU A 7 13.66 -7.28 -3.31
N ASP A 8 14.89 -7.11 -3.81
CA ASP A 8 15.71 -5.90 -3.64
C ASP A 8 15.88 -5.03 -4.89
N HIS A 9 15.02 -5.16 -5.91
CA HIS A 9 15.13 -4.28 -7.07
C HIS A 9 14.85 -2.81 -6.64
N PRO A 10 15.75 -1.86 -6.93
CA PRO A 10 15.64 -0.47 -6.45
C PRO A 10 14.34 0.19 -6.90
N ASP A 11 13.78 -0.20 -8.05
CA ASP A 11 12.48 0.28 -8.51
C ASP A 11 11.32 -0.24 -7.64
N LEU A 12 11.37 -1.50 -7.17
CA LEU A 12 10.36 -2.05 -6.26
C LEU A 12 10.43 -1.35 -4.90
N LYS A 13 11.63 -1.13 -4.37
CA LYS A 13 11.84 -0.33 -3.16
C LYS A 13 11.32 1.10 -3.33
N THR A 14 11.60 1.73 -4.46
CA THR A 14 11.11 3.08 -4.77
C THR A 14 9.59 3.14 -4.85
N ILE A 15 8.94 2.12 -5.41
CA ILE A 15 7.48 2.01 -5.46
C ILE A 15 6.90 1.84 -4.04
N ALA A 16 7.48 0.96 -3.22
CA ALA A 16 7.08 0.77 -1.83
C ALA A 16 7.25 2.07 -1.02
N ASP A 17 8.42 2.71 -1.07
CA ASP A 17 8.72 3.96 -0.38
C ASP A 17 7.77 5.10 -0.79
N LYS A 18 7.46 5.21 -2.08
CA LYS A 18 6.48 6.21 -2.57
C LYS A 18 5.08 5.90 -2.08
N THR A 19 4.68 4.64 -2.07
CA THR A 19 3.37 4.20 -1.57
C THR A 19 3.22 4.53 -0.09
N ASP A 20 4.22 4.22 0.73
CA ASP A 20 4.22 4.53 2.18
C ASP A 20 4.13 6.03 2.44
N ARG A 21 4.87 6.84 1.66
CA ARG A 21 4.79 8.31 1.76
C ARG A 21 3.39 8.83 1.45
N ILE A 22 2.73 8.29 0.43
CA ILE A 22 1.36 8.68 0.07
C ILE A 22 0.38 8.27 1.18
N LEU A 23 0.46 7.04 1.68
CA LEU A 23 -0.41 6.57 2.76
C LEU A 23 -0.23 7.39 4.03
N LYS A 24 1.02 7.73 4.39
CA LYS A 24 1.31 8.59 5.55
C LYS A 24 0.70 9.98 5.40
N HIS A 25 0.76 10.56 4.19
CA HIS A 25 0.14 11.87 3.92
C HIS A 25 -1.37 11.82 4.16
N PHE A 26 -2.08 10.83 3.60
CA PHE A 26 -3.52 10.69 3.77
C PHE A 26 -3.95 10.40 5.22
N LYS A 27 -3.13 9.66 6.00
CA LYS A 27 -3.39 9.48 7.44
C LYS A 27 -3.47 10.80 8.21
N SER A 28 -2.66 11.79 7.83
CA SER A 28 -2.63 13.11 8.49
C SER A 28 -3.47 14.19 7.77
N CYS A 29 -4.02 13.89 6.60
CA CYS A 29 -4.73 14.89 5.79
C CYS A 29 -6.14 15.12 6.35
N GLN A 30 -6.39 16.30 6.90
CA GLN A 30 -7.67 16.66 7.53
C GLN A 30 -8.86 16.48 6.57
N ASN A 31 -8.72 16.92 5.32
CA ASN A 31 -9.77 16.76 4.31
C ASN A 31 -10.13 15.29 4.10
N PHE A 32 -9.13 14.39 4.10
CA PHE A 32 -9.38 12.96 4.01
C PHE A 32 -10.01 12.40 5.29
N GLN A 33 -9.60 12.89 6.47
CA GLN A 33 -10.21 12.48 7.73
C GLN A 33 -11.68 12.90 7.85
N ASP A 34 -12.06 14.03 7.27
CA ASP A 34 -13.43 14.55 7.38
C ASP A 34 -14.35 14.02 6.27
N SER A 35 -13.79 13.67 5.10
CA SER A 35 -14.58 13.27 3.93
C SER A 35 -14.98 11.79 3.89
N TYR A 36 -14.28 10.94 4.65
CA TYR A 36 -14.47 9.48 4.61
C TYR A 36 -14.90 8.94 5.99
N SER A 37 -15.73 7.91 5.98
CA SER A 37 -16.13 7.19 7.18
C SER A 37 -14.96 6.38 7.75
N GLN A 38 -15.07 5.96 9.02
CA GLN A 38 -14.05 5.11 9.64
C GLN A 38 -13.88 3.78 8.89
N GLN A 39 -14.97 3.19 8.40
CA GLN A 39 -14.94 1.95 7.62
C GLN A 39 -14.14 2.11 6.31
N GLU A 40 -14.37 3.18 5.55
CA GLU A 40 -13.62 3.45 4.32
C GLU A 40 -12.13 3.67 4.59
N LYS A 41 -11.80 4.37 5.68
CA LYS A 41 -10.40 4.55 6.10
C LYS A 41 -9.76 3.23 6.48
N ASP A 42 -10.48 2.37 7.19
CA ASP A 42 -9.98 1.07 7.61
C ASP A 42 -9.71 0.18 6.40
N GLU A 43 -10.53 0.22 5.35
CA GLU A 43 -10.25 -0.51 4.09
C GLU A 43 -8.98 -0.02 3.37
N VAL A 44 -8.75 1.30 3.36
CA VAL A 44 -7.56 1.90 2.72
C VAL A 44 -6.28 1.63 3.49
N PHE A 45 -6.33 1.68 4.82
CA PHE A 45 -5.16 1.51 5.69
C PHE A 45 -4.99 0.11 6.26
N LYS A 46 -5.90 -0.83 5.94
CA LYS A 46 -5.76 -2.22 6.38
C LYS A 46 -4.40 -2.72 5.91
N PRO A 47 -3.55 -3.25 6.83
CA PRO A 47 -2.38 -3.96 6.39
C PRO A 47 -2.88 -5.10 5.49
N LYS A 48 -2.42 -5.11 4.23
CA LYS A 48 -2.68 -6.27 3.37
C LYS A 48 -2.10 -7.46 4.10
N GLU A 49 -2.96 -8.34 4.62
CA GLU A 49 -2.55 -9.72 4.86
C GLU A 49 -1.86 -10.19 3.60
N GLU A 50 -0.73 -10.89 3.74
CA GLU A 50 0.02 -11.45 2.62
C GLU A 50 -0.94 -12.18 1.69
N SER A 51 -1.37 -11.48 0.65
CA SER A 51 -2.26 -12.06 -0.32
C SER A 51 -1.43 -13.12 -1.01
N HIS A 52 -1.85 -14.38 -0.91
CA HIS A 52 -1.30 -15.51 -1.66
C HIS A 52 -1.50 -15.37 -3.19
N LEU A 53 -1.34 -14.17 -3.75
CA LEU A 53 -1.28 -13.86 -5.18
C LEU A 53 0.02 -14.40 -5.83
N GLY A 54 0.37 -15.63 -5.47
CA GLY A 54 1.57 -16.35 -5.91
C GLY A 54 1.51 -17.86 -5.71
N LYS A 55 0.45 -18.45 -5.11
CA LYS A 55 0.28 -19.91 -5.14
C LYS A 55 -0.31 -20.34 -6.48
N ARG A 56 0.57 -20.64 -7.43
CA ARG A 56 0.22 -21.58 -8.52
C ARG A 56 0.15 -22.97 -7.89
N ILE A 57 -1.03 -23.58 -7.93
CA ILE A 57 -1.16 -25.05 -7.91
C ILE A 57 -0.55 -25.57 -9.21
#